data_AF-A0A1L7D428-F1
#
_entry.id   AF-A0A1L7D428-F1
#
_cell.length_a   1.000
_cell.length_b   1.000
_cell.length_c   1.000
_cell.angle_alpha   90.00
_cell.angle_beta   90.00
_cell.angle_gamma   90.00
#
_symmetry.space_group_name_H-M   'P 1'
#
loop_
_entity.id
_entity.type
_entity.pdbx_description
1 polymer ?
#
loop_
_entity_poly.entity_id
_entity_poly.type
_entity_poly.pdbx_seq_one_letter_code
_entity_poly.pdbx_strand_id
1 'polypeptide(L)'
;MGRKRKSFTKDRRERMRDALLLREKGLSYARIAEEIGVSSSQAYEDVQDALEEITREPAEHVLVLELQRIDRMWEACYKKALGGDINAMAQALKLMSMRLKLNGLERINVRDNTADELQAEKFRIFDAISLEDLGAEE
;
A
#
# COMPACT_ATOMS: atom_id res chain seq x y z
N MET A 1 -18.30 -5.29 11.89
CA MET A 1 -19.45 -4.41 11.62
C MET A 1 -19.01 -3.36 10.59
N GLY A 2 -19.33 -3.55 9.30
CA GLY A 2 -18.95 -2.59 8.25
C GLY A 2 -19.81 -1.32 8.34
N ARG A 3 -19.19 -0.14 8.38
CA ARG A 3 -19.88 1.16 8.44
C ARG A 3 -20.71 1.34 7.15
N LYS A 4 -22.03 1.55 7.28
CA LYS A 4 -22.95 1.77 6.14
C LYS A 4 -22.47 2.97 5.30
N ARG A 5 -22.53 2.85 3.97
CA ARG A 5 -22.16 3.90 3.01
C ARG A 5 -23.02 5.15 3.21
N LYS A 6 -22.39 6.33 3.33
CA LYS A 6 -23.07 7.64 3.26
C LYS A 6 -23.47 7.84 1.78
N SER A 7 -24.77 7.94 1.51
CA SER A 7 -25.30 8.18 0.16
C SER A 7 -25.62 9.66 0.02
N PHE A 8 -25.02 10.32 -0.97
CA PHE A 8 -25.27 11.72 -1.27
C PHE A 8 -26.14 11.87 -2.52
N THR A 9 -27.03 12.86 -2.51
CA THR A 9 -27.79 13.26 -3.69
C THR A 9 -26.85 13.87 -4.74
N LYS A 10 -27.26 13.86 -6.01
CA LYS A 10 -26.47 14.42 -7.11
C LYS A 10 -26.11 15.90 -6.85
N ASP A 11 -27.10 16.70 -6.50
CA ASP A 11 -26.93 18.14 -6.23
C ASP A 11 -25.95 18.40 -5.08
N ARG A 12 -25.95 17.52 -4.06
CA ARG A 12 -24.99 17.62 -2.96
C ARG A 12 -23.56 17.35 -3.42
N ARG A 13 -23.34 16.35 -4.28
CA ARG A 13 -22.01 16.07 -4.83
C ARG A 13 -21.48 17.22 -5.69
N GLU A 14 -22.34 17.84 -6.49
CA GLU A 14 -21.97 19.00 -7.30
C GLU A 14 -21.53 20.16 -6.40
N ARG A 15 -22.29 20.45 -5.34
CA ARG A 15 -21.92 21.47 -4.35
C ARG A 15 -20.64 21.13 -3.60
N MET A 16 -20.44 19.87 -3.20
CA MET A 16 -19.21 19.38 -2.56
C MET A 16 -17.98 19.59 -3.45
N ARG A 17 -18.08 19.27 -4.75
CA ARG A 17 -17.04 19.54 -5.75
C ARG A 17 -16.73 21.03 -5.83
N ASP A 18 -17.75 21.87 -5.93
CA ASP A 18 -17.59 23.31 -6.10
C ASP A 18 -16.97 23.95 -4.84
N ALA A 19 -17.40 23.52 -3.65
CA ALA A 19 -16.82 23.94 -2.38
C ALA A 19 -15.33 23.55 -2.26
N LEU A 20 -14.96 22.36 -2.73
CA LEU A 20 -13.57 21.91 -2.72
C LEU A 20 -12.70 22.70 -3.69
N LEU A 21 -13.18 22.99 -4.91
CA LEU A 21 -12.45 23.80 -5.89
C LEU A 21 -12.19 25.22 -5.36
N LEU A 22 -13.15 25.82 -4.66
CA LEU A 22 -12.96 27.12 -4.03
C LEU A 22 -11.96 27.04 -2.86
N ARG A 23 -11.96 25.92 -2.12
CA ARG A 23 -10.97 25.69 -1.07
C ARG A 23 -9.56 25.52 -1.63
N GLU A 24 -9.41 24.84 -2.77
CA GLU A 24 -8.13 24.70 -3.49
C GLU A 24 -7.58 26.06 -3.94
N LYS A 25 -8.46 26.98 -4.34
CA LYS A 25 -8.12 28.38 -4.65
C LYS A 25 -7.77 29.23 -3.42
N GLY A 26 -7.78 28.67 -2.22
CA GLY A 26 -7.34 29.32 -0.99
C GLY A 26 -8.42 30.09 -0.23
N LEU A 27 -9.69 30.01 -0.64
CA LEU A 27 -10.77 30.72 0.06
C LEU A 27 -11.02 30.13 1.47
N SER A 28 -11.47 30.98 2.39
CA SER A 28 -11.91 30.56 3.72
C SER A 28 -13.32 29.95 3.65
N TYR A 29 -13.68 29.09 4.62
CA TYR A 29 -15.01 28.47 4.64
C TYR A 29 -16.16 29.48 4.69
N ALA A 30 -15.96 30.64 5.32
CA ALA A 30 -16.94 31.73 5.32
C ALA A 30 -17.13 32.32 3.91
N ARG A 31 -16.04 32.56 3.17
CA ARG A 31 -16.12 33.04 1.78
C ARG A 31 -16.67 31.99 0.82
N ILE A 32 -16.35 30.72 1.03
CA ILE A 32 -16.92 29.61 0.27
C ILE A 32 -18.44 29.56 0.49
N ALA A 33 -18.88 29.67 1.74
CA ALA A 33 -20.28 29.68 2.13
C ALA A 33 -21.07 30.84 1.49
N GLU A 34 -20.48 32.04 1.45
CA GLU A 34 -21.03 33.20 0.73
C GLU A 34 -21.16 32.91 -0.77
N GLU A 35 -20.14 32.33 -1.40
CA GLU A 35 -20.08 32.07 -2.84
C GLU A 35 -21.09 31.01 -3.30
N ILE A 36 -21.28 29.94 -2.53
CA ILE A 36 -22.16 28.81 -2.88
C ILE A 36 -23.53 28.86 -2.19
N GLY A 37 -23.79 29.90 -1.37
CA GLY A 37 -25.08 30.13 -0.73
C GLY A 37 -25.43 29.13 0.39
N VAL A 38 -24.46 28.76 1.24
CA VAL A 38 -24.68 27.86 2.38
C VAL A 38 -24.14 28.45 3.68
N SER A 39 -24.29 27.74 4.81
CA SER A 39 -23.66 28.15 6.07
C SER A 39 -22.16 27.84 6.07
N SER A 40 -21.36 28.60 6.83
CA SER A 40 -19.93 28.30 6.99
C SER A 40 -19.66 26.88 7.51
N SER A 41 -20.57 26.32 8.32
CA SER A 41 -20.48 24.94 8.80
C SER A 41 -20.72 23.94 7.68
N GLN A 42 -21.72 24.20 6.82
CA GLN A 42 -22.02 23.34 5.69
C GLN A 42 -20.91 23.37 4.63
N ALA A 43 -20.32 24.55 4.38
CA ALA A 43 -19.17 24.66 3.48
C ALA A 43 -17.97 23.85 3.99
N TYR A 44 -17.72 23.84 5.31
CA TYR A 44 -16.71 22.98 5.92
C TYR A 44 -17.05 21.50 5.72
N GLU A 45 -18.27 21.07 6.05
CA GLU A 45 -18.69 19.67 5.89
C GLU A 45 -18.65 19.20 4.43
N ASP A 46 -19.08 20.04 3.48
CA ASP A 46 -19.09 19.70 2.06
C ASP A 46 -17.67 19.55 1.52
N VAL A 47 -16.71 20.39 1.98
CA VAL A 47 -15.28 20.20 1.68
C VAL A 47 -14.73 18.91 2.29
N GLN A 48 -15.05 18.61 3.56
CA GLN A 48 -14.57 17.40 4.22
C GLN A 48 -15.14 16.13 3.57
N ASP A 49 -16.45 16.10 3.29
CA ASP A 49 -17.08 14.98 2.60
C ASP A 49 -16.54 14.85 1.15
N ALA A 50 -16.21 15.95 0.46
CA ALA A 50 -15.60 15.91 -0.87
C ALA A 50 -14.20 15.31 -0.84
N LEU A 51 -13.39 15.69 0.16
CA LEU A 51 -12.08 15.09 0.40
C LEU A 51 -12.20 13.61 0.76
N GLU A 52 -13.21 13.20 1.54
CA GLU A 52 -13.47 11.79 1.85
C GLU A 52 -13.94 11.02 0.60
N GLU A 53 -14.64 11.66 -0.34
CA GLU A 53 -15.07 11.08 -1.61
C GLU A 53 -13.90 10.95 -2.61
N ILE A 54 -12.98 11.92 -2.66
CA ILE A 54 -11.77 11.89 -3.52
C ILE A 54 -10.69 10.96 -2.98
N THR A 55 -10.49 10.90 -1.66
CA THR A 55 -9.62 9.88 -1.03
C THR A 55 -10.16 8.45 -1.22
N ARG A 56 -11.34 8.31 -1.85
CA ARG A 56 -11.95 7.06 -2.33
C ARG A 56 -11.87 6.86 -3.87
N GLU A 57 -11.17 7.67 -4.65
CA GLU A 57 -10.65 7.23 -5.96
C GLU A 57 -9.61 6.12 -5.74
N PRO A 58 -9.60 5.05 -6.55
CA PRO A 58 -9.34 3.71 -6.04
C PRO A 58 -7.93 3.68 -5.48
N ALA A 59 -7.78 3.24 -4.23
CA ALA A 59 -6.49 3.01 -3.60
C ALA A 59 -5.54 2.21 -4.52
N GLU A 60 -6.08 1.42 -5.45
CA GLU A 60 -5.40 0.74 -6.53
C GLU A 60 -4.74 1.67 -7.57
N HIS A 61 -5.35 2.77 -8.02
CA HIS A 61 -4.71 3.71 -8.96
C HIS A 61 -3.54 4.47 -8.30
N VAL A 62 -3.71 4.90 -7.05
CA VAL A 62 -2.62 5.53 -6.28
C VAL A 62 -1.53 4.51 -6.01
N LEU A 63 -1.88 3.28 -5.63
CA LEU A 63 -0.93 2.17 -5.46
C LEU A 63 -0.16 1.89 -6.75
N VAL A 64 -0.83 1.81 -7.90
CA VAL A 64 -0.20 1.60 -9.21
C VAL A 64 0.80 2.72 -9.53
N LEU A 65 0.42 3.97 -9.30
CA LEU A 65 1.28 5.13 -9.56
C LEU A 65 2.50 5.15 -8.62
N GLU A 66 2.32 4.83 -7.34
CA GLU A 66 3.43 4.74 -6.38
C GLU A 66 4.36 3.56 -6.68
N LEU A 67 3.81 2.41 -7.09
CA LEU A 67 4.62 1.27 -7.54
C LEU A 67 5.44 1.63 -8.78
N GLN A 68 4.85 2.31 -9.77
CA GLN A 68 5.57 2.78 -10.95
C GLN A 68 6.71 3.77 -10.61
N ARG A 69 6.50 4.67 -9.65
CA ARG A 69 7.55 5.58 -9.16
C ARG A 69 8.69 4.82 -8.48
N ILE A 70 8.35 3.85 -7.65
CA ILE A 70 9.32 2.98 -6.96
C ILE A 70 10.11 2.18 -7.98
N ASP A 71 9.48 1.59 -8.99
CA ASP A 71 10.17 0.79 -10.01
C ASP A 71 11.18 1.65 -10.80
N ARG A 72 10.82 2.89 -11.16
CA ARG A 72 11.75 3.84 -11.81
C ARG A 72 12.95 4.20 -10.94
N MET A 73 12.73 4.47 -9.64
CA MET A 73 13.82 4.76 -8.71
C MET A 73 14.70 3.53 -8.47
N TRP A 74 14.08 2.35 -8.40
CA TRP A 74 14.77 1.08 -8.19
C TRP A 74 15.72 0.79 -9.34
N GLU A 75 15.31 0.96 -10.60
CA GLU A 75 16.20 0.75 -11.76
C GLU A 75 17.46 1.62 -11.70
N ALA A 76 17.31 2.89 -11.33
CA ALA A 76 18.44 3.83 -11.23
C ALA A 76 19.39 3.44 -10.09
N CYS A 77 18.85 3.09 -8.92
CA CYS A 77 19.65 2.63 -7.77
C CYS A 77 20.30 1.27 -8.03
N TYR A 78 19.58 0.34 -8.66
CA TYR A 78 20.03 -1.03 -8.92
C TYR A 78 21.23 -1.05 -9.88
N LYS A 79 21.20 -0.26 -10.96
CA LYS A 79 22.35 -0.12 -11.88
C LYS A 79 23.61 0.35 -11.16
N LYS A 80 23.49 1.32 -10.24
CA LYS A 80 24.63 1.81 -9.44
C LYS A 80 25.08 0.80 -8.39
N ALA A 81 24.13 0.11 -7.77
CA ALA A 81 24.38 -0.94 -6.79
C ALA A 81 25.17 -2.11 -7.40
N LEU A 82 24.82 -2.56 -8.62
CA LEU A 82 25.58 -3.57 -9.36
C LEU A 82 27.03 -3.14 -9.64
N GLY A 83 27.27 -1.83 -9.75
CA GLY A 83 28.61 -1.25 -9.87
C GLY A 83 29.41 -1.17 -8.56
N GLY A 84 28.87 -1.67 -7.44
CA GLY A 84 29.54 -1.68 -6.13
C GLY A 84 29.29 -0.44 -5.26
N ASP A 85 28.40 0.47 -5.66
CA ASP A 85 28.04 1.62 -4.82
C ASP A 85 27.16 1.18 -3.64
N ILE A 86 27.78 1.11 -2.45
CA ILE A 86 27.15 0.69 -1.19
C ILE A 86 25.99 1.61 -0.80
N ASN A 87 26.08 2.91 -1.10
CA ASN A 87 24.98 3.83 -0.82
C ASN A 87 23.79 3.54 -1.73
N ALA A 88 24.04 3.24 -3.01
CA ALA A 88 22.99 2.83 -3.94
C ALA A 88 22.35 1.49 -3.54
N MET A 89 23.14 0.53 -3.02
CA MET A 89 22.62 -0.72 -2.45
C MET A 89 21.66 -0.46 -1.29
N ALA A 90 22.03 0.41 -0.35
CA ALA A 90 21.18 0.76 0.78
C ALA A 90 19.84 1.42 0.34
N GLN A 91 19.88 2.31 -0.66
CA GLN A 91 18.67 2.91 -1.22
C GLN A 91 17.80 1.88 -1.96
N ALA A 92 18.40 0.97 -2.73
CA ALA A 92 17.68 -0.10 -3.41
C ALA A 92 16.92 -1.01 -2.43
N LEU A 93 17.56 -1.39 -1.32
CA LEU A 93 16.92 -2.16 -0.24
C LEU A 93 15.74 -1.41 0.40
N LYS A 94 15.87 -0.10 0.61
CA LYS A 94 14.79 0.74 1.15
C LYS A 94 13.59 0.80 0.21
N LEU A 95 13.82 0.97 -1.09
CA LEU A 95 12.76 0.96 -2.11
C LEU A 95 12.06 -0.41 -2.19
N MET A 96 12.81 -1.52 -2.09
CA MET A 96 12.23 -2.86 -2.00
C MET A 96 11.33 -3.03 -0.77
N SER A 97 11.76 -2.54 0.41
CA SER A 97 10.92 -2.56 1.62
C SER A 97 9.63 -1.75 1.44
N MET A 98 9.69 -0.58 0.82
CA MET A 98 8.50 0.23 0.54
C MET A 98 7.54 -0.49 -0.42
N ARG A 99 8.06 -1.20 -1.43
CA ARG A 99 7.25 -2.02 -2.35
C ARG A 99 6.54 -3.16 -1.62
N LEU A 100 7.22 -3.84 -0.70
CA LEU A 100 6.62 -4.90 0.12
C LEU A 100 5.52 -4.36 1.04
N LYS A 101 5.73 -3.18 1.63
CA LYS A 101 4.72 -2.48 2.46
C LYS A 101 3.47 -2.14 1.68
N LEU A 102 3.63 -1.53 0.51
CA LEU A 102 2.52 -1.13 -0.35
C LEU A 102 1.72 -2.32 -0.88
N ASN A 103 2.36 -3.47 -1.09
CA ASN A 103 1.68 -4.71 -1.48
C ASN A 103 1.17 -5.54 -0.27
N GLY A 104 1.36 -5.07 0.97
CA GLY A 104 0.97 -5.80 2.18
C GLY A 104 1.80 -7.06 2.47
N LEU A 105 2.89 -7.28 1.75
CA LEU A 105 3.74 -8.47 1.85
C LEU A 105 4.73 -8.41 3.02
N GLU A 106 4.91 -7.25 3.65
CA GLU A 106 5.82 -7.07 4.82
C GLU A 106 5.43 -7.99 6.00
N ARG A 107 4.14 -8.31 6.14
CA ARG A 107 3.61 -9.16 7.23
C ARG A 107 3.50 -10.63 6.85
N ILE A 108 3.90 -11.04 5.65
CA ILE A 108 4.01 -12.45 5.32
C ILE A 108 5.18 -13.00 6.14
N ASN A 109 4.86 -13.48 7.33
CA ASN A 109 5.67 -14.46 8.02
C ASN A 109 5.66 -15.69 7.12
N VAL A 110 6.77 -15.99 6.45
CA VAL A 110 7.00 -17.31 5.83
C VAL A 110 7.21 -18.38 6.93
N ARG A 111 6.52 -18.24 8.07
CA ARG A 111 6.55 -19.17 9.19
C ARG A 111 5.36 -20.12 9.19
N ASP A 112 4.38 -19.92 8.32
CA ASP A 112 3.25 -20.83 8.26
C ASP A 112 3.49 -21.83 7.12
N ASN A 113 4.09 -22.96 7.52
CA ASN A 113 4.07 -24.30 6.93
C ASN A 113 5.32 -24.79 6.18
N THR A 114 6.16 -23.96 5.54
CA THR A 114 7.27 -24.54 4.75
C THR A 114 8.47 -24.98 5.58
N ALA A 115 8.76 -24.34 6.72
CA ALA A 115 9.95 -24.68 7.52
C ALA A 115 9.79 -26.01 8.28
N ASP A 116 8.59 -26.24 8.82
CA ASP A 116 8.25 -27.49 9.53
C ASP A 116 8.07 -28.65 8.54
N GLU A 117 7.49 -28.40 7.36
CA GLU A 117 7.39 -29.40 6.28
C GLU A 117 8.77 -29.79 5.72
N LEU A 118 9.66 -28.81 5.47
CA LEU A 118 11.03 -29.08 5.01
C LEU A 118 11.89 -29.74 6.08
N GLN A 119 11.69 -29.44 7.37
CA GLN A 119 12.36 -30.14 8.46
C GLN A 119 11.84 -31.57 8.62
N ALA A 120 10.54 -31.80 8.49
CA ALA A 120 9.94 -33.13 8.53
C ALA A 120 10.39 -34.00 7.35
N GLU A 121 10.51 -33.43 6.16
CA GLU A 121 10.97 -34.14 4.96
C GLU A 121 12.48 -34.43 5.01
N LYS A 122 13.28 -33.50 5.55
CA LYS A 122 14.70 -33.71 5.85
C LYS A 122 14.91 -34.84 6.88
N PHE A 123 14.01 -34.97 7.86
CA PHE A 123 14.07 -36.05 8.86
C PHE A 123 13.66 -37.41 8.27
N ARG A 124 12.63 -37.45 7.41
CA ARG A 124 12.22 -38.68 6.70
C ARG A 124 13.31 -39.21 5.77
N ILE A 125 14.00 -38.33 5.05
CA ILE A 125 15.10 -38.73 4.16
C ILE A 125 16.28 -39.26 4.96
N PHE A 126 16.56 -38.69 6.15
CA PHE A 126 17.65 -39.13 7.01
C PHE A 126 17.36 -40.47 7.70
N ASP A 127 16.12 -40.71 8.14
CA ASP A 127 15.70 -42.00 8.73
C ASP A 127 15.61 -43.12 7.68
N ALA A 128 15.19 -42.82 6.45
CA ALA A 128 15.13 -43.80 5.36
C ALA A 128 16.53 -44.29 4.92
N ILE A 129 17.56 -43.46 5.09
CA ILE A 129 18.95 -43.82 4.79
C ILE A 129 19.60 -44.60 5.95
N SER A 130 19.07 -44.51 7.18
CA SER A 130 19.74 -45.03 8.38
C SER A 130 19.37 -46.46 8.80
N LEU A 131 18.50 -47.18 8.08
CA LEU A 131 18.13 -48.56 8.46
C LEU A 131 18.23 -49.60 7.34
N GLU A 132 18.52 -49.21 6.10
CA GLU A 132 18.77 -50.17 4.99
C GLU A 132 20.26 -50.26 4.59
N ASP A 133 21.09 -49.25 4.89
CA ASP A 133 22.52 -49.23 4.53
C ASP A 133 23.47 -49.70 5.65
N LEU A 134 22.95 -50.11 6.81
CA LEU A 134 23.72 -50.77 7.88
C LEU A 134 23.41 -52.28 7.94
N GLY A 135 23.27 -52.88 6.75
CA GLY A 135 23.51 -54.31 6.57
C GLY A 135 24.95 -54.61 6.99
N ALA A 136 25.08 -55.12 8.21
CA ALA A 136 26.26 -55.80 8.68
C ALA A 136 26.52 -57.02 7.76
N GLU A 137 27.41 -56.86 6.79
CA GLU A 137 28.09 -57.98 6.15
C GLU A 137 29.50 -58.10 6.75
N GLU A 138 29.65 -59.21 7.49
CA GLU A 138 30.83 -59.93 8.01
C GLU A 138 31.85 -59.21 8.92
#